data_AF-A0A4Q3VDC8-F1
#
_entry.id   AF-A0A4Q3VDC8-F1
#
_cell.length_a   1.000
_cell.length_b   1.000
_cell.length_c   1.000
_cell.angle_alpha   90.00
_cell.angle_beta   90.00
_cell.angle_gamma   90.00
#
_symmetry.space_group_name_H-M   'P 1'
#
loop_
_entity.id
_entity.type
_entity.pdbx_description
1 polymer ?
#
loop_
_entity_poly.entity_id
_entity_poly.type
_entity_poly.pdbx_seq_one_letter_code
_entity_poly.pdbx_strand_id
1 'polypeptide(L)'
;MAGRRFRITLPEILGVTAIVGMTITFLLPVFGQGKLAARRATCQTNLKQIGETIDLYAGDWDGTYPRTTVENASGGLGPHWAVLIQPYLKSSDVFVCLGDNYPVPAEYHRFSRKDLLPHLSYINNYNVIPAHDFFPVHGAEIARPRSMILLTERRTFLAMGKRLKSWKGTSGFIPGQPCQGRAYRPIDFALAEKKMQTAKSDKELLITRVQWTAHGDGSNYLYLDGHVAARTLGQTLEADDYQWGDRFYPVNMKHARCE
;
A
#
# COMPACT_ATOMS: atom_id res chain seq x y z
N MET A 1 28.53 41.45 -43.60
CA MET A 1 27.24 40.78 -43.87
C MET A 1 26.18 41.48 -43.03
N ALA A 2 25.31 42.28 -43.66
CA ALA A 2 24.29 43.04 -42.95
C ALA A 2 23.14 42.09 -42.54
N GLY A 3 23.04 41.80 -41.24
CA GLY A 3 21.93 41.03 -40.68
C GLY A 3 20.62 41.79 -40.85
N ARG A 4 19.70 41.22 -41.64
CA ARG A 4 18.37 41.77 -41.88
C ARG A 4 17.60 41.78 -40.55
N ARG A 5 17.43 42.96 -39.95
CA ARG A 5 16.65 43.11 -38.69
C ARG A 5 15.17 43.00 -39.02
N PHE A 6 14.53 41.93 -38.59
CA PHE A 6 13.07 41.80 -38.62
C PHE A 6 12.47 42.81 -37.64
N ARG A 7 11.66 43.75 -38.15
CA ARG A 7 10.83 44.63 -37.33
C ARG A 7 9.51 43.89 -37.09
N ILE A 8 9.37 43.30 -35.91
CA ILE A 8 8.12 42.71 -35.45
C ILE A 8 7.17 43.84 -35.04
N THR A 9 5.91 43.74 -35.44
CA THR A 9 4.86 44.70 -35.12
C THR A 9 4.08 44.29 -33.86
N LEU A 10 3.46 45.26 -33.18
CA LEU A 10 2.68 45.02 -31.96
C LEU A 10 1.54 43.98 -32.15
N PRO A 11 0.77 43.99 -33.26
CA PRO A 11 -0.26 42.99 -33.50
C PRO A 11 0.28 41.55 -33.65
N GLU A 12 1.48 41.38 -34.24
CA GLU A 12 2.10 40.05 -34.38
C GLU A 12 2.45 39.45 -33.01
N ILE A 13 2.98 40.26 -32.09
CA ILE A 13 3.30 39.81 -30.72
C ILE A 13 2.02 39.48 -29.94
N LEU A 14 0.98 40.30 -30.09
CA LEU A 14 -0.30 40.10 -29.42
C LEU A 14 -1.01 38.83 -29.91
N GLY A 15 -1.03 38.59 -31.22
CA GLY A 15 -1.63 37.38 -31.80
C GLY A 15 -0.93 36.11 -31.31
N VAL A 16 0.41 36.10 -31.30
CA VAL A 16 1.19 34.95 -30.84
C VAL A 16 0.98 34.68 -29.36
N THR A 17 1.04 35.71 -28.51
CA THR A 17 0.85 35.52 -27.06
C THR A 17 -0.58 35.12 -26.73
N ALA A 18 -1.59 35.59 -27.46
CA ALA A 18 -2.98 35.14 -27.32
C ALA A 18 -3.13 33.64 -27.63
N ILE A 19 -2.55 33.17 -28.74
CA ILE A 19 -2.60 31.76 -29.14
C ILE A 19 -1.83 30.86 -28.16
N VAL A 20 -0.64 31.28 -27.73
CA VAL A 20 0.16 30.56 -26.72
C VAL A 20 -0.57 30.51 -25.37
N GLY A 21 -1.19 31.61 -24.95
CA GLY A 21 -1.99 31.65 -23.71
C GLY A 21 -3.20 30.71 -23.76
N MET A 22 -3.92 30.68 -24.88
CA MET A 22 -5.05 29.77 -25.09
C MET A 22 -4.61 28.30 -25.03
N THR A 23 -3.51 27.95 -25.70
CA THR A 23 -2.98 26.57 -25.70
C THR A 23 -2.48 26.13 -24.33
N ILE A 24 -1.74 26.97 -23.61
CA ILE A 24 -1.28 26.67 -22.23
C ILE A 24 -2.47 26.41 -21.32
N THR A 25 -3.54 27.21 -21.43
CA THR A 25 -4.74 27.07 -20.61
C THR A 25 -5.37 25.69 -20.73
N PHE A 26 -5.41 25.11 -21.94
CA PHE A 26 -5.92 23.75 -22.16
C PHE A 26 -4.93 22.64 -21.80
N LEU A 27 -3.62 22.87 -21.92
CA LEU A 27 -2.58 21.85 -21.67
C LEU A 27 -2.28 21.65 -20.18
N LEU A 28 -2.35 22.71 -19.37
CA LEU A 28 -2.07 22.64 -17.93
C LEU A 28 -2.89 21.57 -17.16
N PRO A 29 -4.23 21.45 -17.32
CA PRO A 29 -5.00 20.44 -16.58
C PRO A 29 -4.62 19.01 -16.99
N VAL A 30 -4.36 18.77 -18.28
CA VAL A 30 -3.97 17.44 -18.81
C VAL A 30 -2.61 17.02 -18.28
N PHE A 31 -1.66 17.95 -18.21
CA PHE A 31 -0.32 17.66 -17.67
C PHE A 31 -0.36 17.23 -16.20
N GLY A 32 -1.24 17.83 -15.40
CA GLY A 32 -1.46 17.45 -14.00
C GLY A 32 -1.95 16.00 -13.86
N GLN A 33 -2.94 15.60 -14.66
CA GLN A 33 -3.45 14.22 -14.68
C GLN A 33 -2.39 13.23 -15.16
N GLY A 34 -1.61 13.59 -16.19
CA GLY A 34 -0.52 12.77 -16.72
C GLY A 34 0.55 12.46 -15.65
N LYS A 35 0.91 13.46 -14.83
CA LYS A 35 1.86 13.26 -13.72
C LYS A 35 1.33 12.30 -12.66
N LEU A 36 0.05 12.39 -12.30
CA LEU A 36 -0.58 11.48 -11.33
C LEU A 36 -0.64 10.04 -11.88
N ALA A 37 -1.00 9.89 -13.15
CA ALA A 37 -1.01 8.58 -13.83
C ALA A 37 0.39 7.95 -13.88
N ALA A 38 1.43 8.73 -14.19
CA ALA A 38 2.81 8.24 -14.20
C ALA A 38 3.28 7.79 -12.81
N ARG A 39 2.93 8.55 -11.76
CA ARG A 39 3.22 8.16 -10.37
C ARG A 39 2.52 6.85 -10.00
N ARG A 40 1.23 6.71 -10.35
CA ARG A 40 0.46 5.47 -10.14
C ARG A 40 1.10 4.28 -10.85
N ALA A 41 1.45 4.42 -12.14
CA ALA A 41 2.10 3.36 -12.91
C ALA A 41 3.46 2.94 -12.31
N THR A 42 4.23 3.88 -11.77
CA THR A 42 5.48 3.57 -11.05
C THR A 42 5.20 2.75 -9.80
N CYS A 43 4.21 3.15 -8.98
CA CYS A 43 3.83 2.41 -7.78
C CYS A 43 3.29 1.00 -8.10
N GLN A 44 2.59 0.82 -9.23
CA GLN A 44 2.18 -0.49 -9.72
C GLN A 44 3.36 -1.36 -10.11
N THR A 45 4.34 -0.79 -10.81
CA THR A 45 5.57 -1.50 -11.20
C THR A 45 6.35 -1.96 -9.97
N ASN A 46 6.47 -1.10 -8.97
CA ASN A 46 7.08 -1.42 -7.68
C ASN A 46 6.35 -2.57 -6.98
N LEU A 47 5.01 -2.51 -6.88
CA LEU A 47 4.22 -3.60 -6.32
C LEU A 47 4.42 -4.92 -7.07
N LYS A 48 4.48 -4.88 -8.41
CA LYS A 48 4.72 -6.07 -9.23
C LYS A 48 6.07 -6.70 -8.92
N GLN A 49 7.14 -5.90 -8.86
CA GLN A 49 8.49 -6.37 -8.51
C GLN A 49 8.54 -6.95 -7.09
N ILE A 50 7.87 -6.29 -6.13
CA ILE A 50 7.77 -6.80 -4.76
C ILE A 50 7.03 -8.14 -4.74
N GLY A 51 5.92 -8.27 -5.48
CA GLY A 51 5.16 -9.53 -5.58
C GLY A 51 5.98 -10.68 -6.13
N GLU A 52 6.65 -10.47 -7.26
CA GLU A 52 7.57 -11.47 -7.85
C GLU A 52 8.66 -11.90 -6.85
N THR A 53 9.17 -10.95 -6.07
CA THR A 53 10.19 -11.21 -5.06
C THR A 53 9.65 -11.98 -3.86
N ILE A 54 8.41 -11.72 -3.46
CA ILE A 54 7.72 -12.51 -2.44
C ILE A 54 7.48 -13.94 -2.93
N ASP A 55 7.15 -14.13 -4.20
CA ASP A 55 6.97 -15.45 -4.80
C ASP A 55 8.29 -16.22 -4.86
N LEU A 56 9.41 -15.56 -5.18
CA LEU A 56 10.76 -16.15 -5.09
C LEU A 56 11.07 -16.58 -3.65
N TYR A 57 10.80 -15.72 -2.66
CA TYR A 57 10.94 -16.10 -1.26
C TYR A 57 10.07 -17.32 -0.94
N ALA A 58 8.78 -17.31 -1.29
CA ALA A 58 7.90 -18.42 -0.98
C ALA A 58 8.38 -19.72 -1.63
N GLY A 59 8.91 -19.67 -2.85
CA GLY A 59 9.52 -20.82 -3.53
C GLY A 59 10.68 -21.45 -2.75
N ASP A 60 11.56 -20.63 -2.17
CA ASP A 60 12.69 -21.10 -1.36
C ASP A 60 12.28 -21.60 0.04
N TRP A 61 11.06 -21.27 0.49
CA TRP A 61 10.51 -21.61 1.80
C TRP A 61 9.30 -22.55 1.70
N ASP A 62 9.35 -23.53 0.80
CA ASP A 62 8.31 -24.57 0.61
C ASP A 62 6.90 -23.96 0.46
N GLY A 63 6.74 -22.91 -0.34
CA GLY A 63 5.45 -22.24 -0.55
C GLY A 63 4.95 -21.42 0.64
N THR A 64 5.78 -21.16 1.66
CA THR A 64 5.41 -20.43 2.87
C THR A 64 5.70 -18.93 2.73
N TYR A 65 4.67 -18.10 2.89
CA TYR A 65 4.81 -16.65 2.86
C TYR A 65 5.52 -16.11 4.12
N PRO A 66 6.26 -14.99 4.00
CA PRO A 66 6.93 -14.40 5.14
C PRO A 66 5.92 -13.90 6.17
N ARG A 67 6.33 -13.84 7.43
CA ARG A 67 5.59 -13.09 8.46
C ARG A 67 6.00 -11.63 8.44
N THR A 68 5.11 -10.77 8.93
CA THR A 68 5.37 -9.33 9.07
C THR A 68 6.62 -9.08 9.89
N THR A 69 6.82 -9.86 10.95
CA THR A 69 8.03 -9.98 11.76
C THR A 69 7.93 -11.29 12.54
N VAL A 70 9.04 -11.76 13.13
CA VAL A 70 9.11 -12.99 13.91
C VAL A 70 9.59 -12.62 15.32
N GLU A 71 8.92 -13.05 16.37
CA GLU A 71 9.44 -12.87 17.73
C GLU A 71 10.71 -13.72 17.91
N ASN A 72 11.79 -13.10 18.40
CA ASN A 72 13.04 -13.76 18.71
C ASN A 72 12.98 -14.41 20.10
N ALA A 73 13.92 -15.30 20.41
CA ALA A 73 13.95 -16.05 21.67
C ALA A 73 14.04 -15.15 22.94
N SER A 74 14.37 -13.87 22.78
CA SER A 74 14.47 -12.88 23.87
C SER A 74 13.24 -11.97 23.96
N GLY A 75 12.15 -12.26 23.24
CA GLY A 75 10.94 -11.42 23.20
C GLY A 75 11.09 -10.13 22.38
N GLY A 76 12.20 -10.00 21.63
CA GLY A 76 12.40 -8.94 20.66
C GLY A 76 11.76 -9.30 19.31
N LEU A 77 11.50 -8.30 18.48
CA LEU A 77 10.90 -8.52 17.16
C LEU A 77 12.00 -8.58 16.10
N GLY A 78 11.99 -9.66 15.31
CA GLY A 78 12.95 -9.99 14.28
C GLY A 78 12.70 -9.25 12.95
N PRO A 79 13.39 -9.65 11.87
CA PRO A 79 13.35 -8.96 10.59
C PRO A 79 11.93 -8.82 10.03
N HIS A 80 11.63 -7.65 9.45
CA HIS A 80 10.40 -7.39 8.74
C HIS A 80 10.35 -8.13 7.40
N TRP A 81 9.15 -8.47 6.90
CA TRP A 81 8.99 -9.18 5.61
C TRP A 81 9.75 -8.49 4.47
N ALA A 82 9.74 -7.17 4.43
CA ALA A 82 10.42 -6.40 3.38
C ALA A 82 11.94 -6.57 3.44
N VAL A 83 12.51 -6.86 4.61
CA VAL A 83 13.94 -7.19 4.77
C VAL A 83 14.22 -8.63 4.36
N LEU A 84 13.29 -9.56 4.62
CA LEU A 84 13.47 -10.97 4.28
C LEU A 84 13.56 -11.20 2.77
N ILE A 85 12.90 -10.36 1.98
CA ILE A 85 12.89 -10.47 0.52
C ILE A 85 14.04 -9.70 -0.17
N GLN A 86 14.80 -8.89 0.57
CA GLN A 86 15.91 -8.10 0.02
C GLN A 86 16.98 -8.91 -0.74
N PRO A 87 17.34 -10.14 -0.34
CA PRO A 87 18.31 -10.95 -1.09
C PRO A 87 17.91 -11.18 -2.55
N TYR A 88 16.62 -11.20 -2.86
CA TYR A 88 16.08 -11.39 -4.20
C TYR A 88 15.88 -10.06 -4.95
N LEU A 89 15.49 -8.98 -4.26
CA LEU A 89 15.10 -7.70 -4.86
C LEU A 89 16.28 -6.77 -5.18
N LYS A 90 17.33 -6.79 -4.34
CA LYS A 90 18.57 -5.98 -4.47
C LYS A 90 18.40 -4.46 -4.59
N SER A 91 17.17 -3.93 -4.51
CA SER A 91 16.84 -2.51 -4.51
C SER A 91 15.87 -2.20 -3.39
N SER A 92 16.12 -1.14 -2.63
CA SER A 92 15.24 -0.68 -1.55
C SER A 92 14.32 0.46 -1.97
N ASP A 93 14.57 1.10 -3.12
CA ASP A 93 13.76 2.20 -3.66
C ASP A 93 12.36 1.75 -4.08
N VAL A 94 12.23 0.49 -4.48
CA VAL A 94 10.97 -0.16 -4.84
C VAL A 94 9.95 -0.17 -3.72
N PHE A 95 10.36 -0.01 -2.45
CA PHE A 95 9.43 0.07 -1.32
C PHE A 95 8.78 1.45 -1.15
N VAL A 96 9.15 2.43 -1.98
CA VAL A 96 8.61 3.78 -1.95
C VAL A 96 7.70 4.00 -3.16
N CYS A 97 6.45 4.39 -2.89
CA CYS A 97 5.55 4.84 -3.93
C CYS A 97 5.75 6.34 -4.17
N LEU A 98 5.92 6.77 -5.43
CA LEU A 98 6.02 8.20 -5.78
C LEU A 98 4.73 9.01 -5.49
N GLY A 99 3.62 8.33 -5.24
CA GLY A 99 2.37 8.92 -4.76
C GLY A 99 2.35 9.16 -3.24
N ASP A 100 3.26 8.55 -2.49
CA ASP A 100 3.35 8.70 -1.04
C ASP A 100 4.33 9.82 -0.66
N ASN A 101 3.79 10.93 -0.17
CA ASN A 101 4.60 12.06 0.31
C ASN A 101 5.19 11.81 1.70
N TYR A 102 4.78 10.75 2.39
CA TYR A 102 5.16 10.48 3.77
C TYR A 102 5.41 8.97 4.00
N PRO A 103 6.34 8.36 3.23
CA PRO A 103 6.76 6.99 3.49
C PRO A 103 7.28 6.87 4.92
N VAL A 104 7.18 5.67 5.49
CA VAL A 104 7.67 5.44 6.85
C VAL A 104 9.20 5.45 6.82
N PRO A 105 9.90 6.39 7.48
CA PRO A 105 11.36 6.37 7.52
C PRO A 105 11.89 5.30 8.47
N ALA A 106 13.14 4.87 8.24
CA ALA A 106 13.83 3.80 8.97
C ALA A 106 13.85 3.95 10.49
N GLU A 107 13.77 5.18 11.02
CA GLU A 107 13.68 5.45 12.46
C GLU A 107 12.46 4.79 13.13
N TYR A 108 11.39 4.54 12.36
CA TYR A 108 10.16 3.91 12.82
C TYR A 108 10.11 2.41 12.53
N HIS A 109 11.10 1.87 11.82
CA HIS A 109 11.16 0.46 11.49
C HIS A 109 11.77 -0.30 12.65
N ARG A 110 10.96 -0.61 13.65
CA ARG A 110 11.43 -1.34 14.84
C ARG A 110 11.92 -2.76 14.52
N PHE A 111 11.66 -3.24 13.30
CA PHE A 111 11.84 -4.62 12.83
C PHE A 111 12.78 -4.70 11.61
N SER A 112 13.38 -3.58 11.19
CA SER A 112 14.20 -3.56 9.98
C SER A 112 15.68 -3.32 10.28
N ARG A 113 16.56 -3.89 9.44
CA ARG A 113 17.91 -3.37 9.28
C ARG A 113 17.79 -2.07 8.48
N LYS A 114 18.03 -0.93 9.15
CA LYS A 114 17.81 0.42 8.60
C LYS A 114 18.45 0.63 7.22
N ASP A 115 19.63 0.04 7.01
CA ASP A 115 20.37 0.14 5.75
C ASP A 115 19.67 -0.57 4.57
N LEU A 116 18.86 -1.59 4.86
CA LEU A 116 18.15 -2.39 3.86
C LEU A 116 16.73 -1.89 3.56
N LEU A 117 16.15 -1.09 4.45
CA LEU A 117 14.81 -0.53 4.25
C LEU A 117 14.74 0.90 4.80
N PRO A 118 15.24 1.89 4.02
CA PRO A 118 15.26 3.27 4.46
C PRO A 118 13.84 3.88 4.56
N HIS A 119 12.93 3.44 3.67
CA HIS A 119 11.57 3.96 3.55
C HIS A 119 10.57 2.87 3.15
N LEU A 120 9.30 2.99 3.58
CA LEU A 120 8.23 2.04 3.25
C LEU A 120 6.87 2.73 3.02
N SER A 121 6.28 2.51 1.84
CA SER A 121 4.97 3.03 1.43
C SER A 121 3.86 1.98 1.35
N TYR A 122 4.21 0.69 1.49
CA TYR A 122 3.28 -0.41 1.31
C TYR A 122 2.94 -1.10 2.64
N ILE A 123 1.76 -1.70 2.67
CA ILE A 123 1.23 -2.42 3.82
C ILE A 123 0.72 -3.79 3.39
N ASN A 124 1.00 -4.80 4.21
CA ASN A 124 0.64 -6.18 3.93
C ASN A 124 -0.71 -6.59 4.53
N ASN A 125 -1.41 -7.47 3.83
CA ASN A 125 -2.59 -8.15 4.35
C ASN A 125 -2.13 -9.27 5.30
N TYR A 126 -2.59 -9.24 6.56
CA TYR A 126 -2.26 -10.31 7.50
C TYR A 126 -2.93 -11.64 7.16
N ASN A 127 -3.93 -11.66 6.28
CA ASN A 127 -4.45 -12.90 5.72
C ASN A 127 -3.46 -13.59 4.78
N VAL A 128 -2.28 -13.03 4.51
CA VAL A 128 -1.23 -13.72 3.74
C VAL A 128 0.16 -13.57 4.36
N ILE A 129 0.55 -12.35 4.75
CA ILE A 129 1.81 -12.09 5.46
C ILE A 129 1.42 -11.79 6.90
N PRO A 130 1.33 -12.79 7.79
CA PRO A 130 0.63 -12.62 9.04
C PRO A 130 1.49 -11.90 10.07
N ALA A 131 0.92 -11.45 11.18
CA ALA A 131 1.67 -10.84 12.28
C ALA A 131 2.55 -11.88 13.01
N HIS A 132 3.38 -11.43 13.95
CA HIS A 132 4.33 -12.28 14.69
C HIS A 132 3.65 -13.29 15.62
N ASP A 133 2.44 -12.96 16.09
CA ASP A 133 1.58 -13.76 16.95
C ASP A 133 0.72 -14.78 16.18
N PHE A 134 0.92 -14.89 14.86
CA PHE A 134 0.18 -15.80 13.98
C PHE A 134 1.09 -16.85 13.33
N PHE A 135 0.50 -18.00 12.96
CA PHE A 135 1.18 -19.03 12.19
C PHE A 135 1.53 -18.54 10.78
N PRO A 136 2.67 -18.96 10.21
CA PRO A 136 2.96 -18.75 8.79
C PRO A 136 1.86 -19.30 7.89
N VAL A 137 1.75 -18.71 6.71
CA VAL A 137 0.73 -19.06 5.73
C VAL A 137 1.38 -19.81 4.60
N HIS A 138 0.87 -20.99 4.30
CA HIS A 138 1.27 -21.74 3.13
C HIS A 138 0.36 -21.40 1.94
N GLY A 139 0.91 -21.12 0.76
CA GLY A 139 0.14 -20.69 -0.41
C GLY A 139 -0.95 -21.66 -0.84
N ALA A 140 -0.75 -22.97 -0.63
CA ALA A 140 -1.76 -24.00 -0.89
C ALA A 140 -3.01 -23.90 0.01
N GLU A 141 -2.95 -23.17 1.13
CA GLU A 141 -4.11 -22.96 2.01
C GLU A 141 -5.06 -21.87 1.48
N ILE A 142 -4.66 -21.14 0.46
CA ILE A 142 -5.37 -19.97 -0.05
C ILE A 142 -6.29 -20.39 -1.19
N ALA A 143 -7.59 -20.41 -0.91
CA ALA A 143 -8.59 -20.91 -1.86
C ALA A 143 -8.78 -20.03 -3.11
N ARG A 144 -8.53 -18.71 -3.01
CA ARG A 144 -8.77 -17.74 -4.10
C ARG A 144 -7.60 -16.77 -4.26
N PRO A 145 -6.44 -17.21 -4.78
CA PRO A 145 -5.25 -16.35 -4.90
C PRO A 145 -5.51 -15.14 -5.81
N ARG A 146 -6.24 -15.33 -6.91
CA ARG A 146 -6.55 -14.24 -7.86
C ARG A 146 -7.39 -13.10 -7.26
N SER A 147 -8.24 -13.38 -6.28
CA SER A 147 -9.01 -12.32 -5.62
C SER A 147 -8.43 -11.88 -4.29
N MET A 148 -7.33 -12.49 -3.82
CA MET A 148 -6.74 -12.15 -2.52
C MET A 148 -5.68 -11.06 -2.65
N ILE A 149 -5.93 -9.92 -2.03
CA ILE A 149 -4.96 -8.83 -1.92
C ILE A 149 -3.82 -9.23 -0.98
N LEU A 150 -2.60 -9.12 -1.48
CA LEU A 150 -1.34 -9.37 -0.77
C LEU A 150 -0.78 -8.08 -0.15
N LEU A 151 -0.58 -7.04 -0.98
CA LEU A 151 -0.07 -5.72 -0.56
C LEU A 151 -0.93 -4.60 -1.14
N THR A 152 -0.92 -3.47 -0.44
CA THR A 152 -1.51 -2.22 -0.93
C THR A 152 -0.76 -1.02 -0.37
N GLU A 153 -1.19 0.18 -0.74
CA GLU A 153 -0.63 1.44 -0.29
C GLU A 153 -1.05 1.76 1.14
N ARG A 154 -0.09 2.24 1.92
CA ARG A 154 -0.26 2.50 3.35
C ARG A 154 -0.77 3.92 3.59
N ARG A 155 -1.67 4.06 4.56
CA ARG A 155 -2.08 5.36 5.11
C ARG A 155 -1.05 5.90 6.08
N THR A 156 -0.76 7.20 5.97
CA THR A 156 0.15 7.90 6.89
C THR A 156 -0.57 8.49 8.10
N PHE A 157 -1.72 9.13 7.88
CA PHE A 157 -2.45 9.87 8.91
C PHE A 157 -3.86 9.33 9.03
N LEU A 158 -4.31 9.07 10.25
CA LEU A 158 -5.72 8.83 10.55
C LEU A 158 -6.53 10.13 10.37
N ALA A 159 -7.86 10.04 10.39
CA ALA A 159 -8.74 11.18 10.14
C ALA A 159 -8.47 12.40 11.03
N MET A 160 -8.13 12.16 12.31
CA MET A 160 -7.82 13.23 13.28
C MET A 160 -6.36 13.72 13.21
N GLY A 161 -5.69 13.60 12.05
CA GLY A 161 -4.29 14.04 11.86
C GLY A 161 -3.24 13.22 12.60
N LYS A 162 -3.63 12.15 13.31
CA LYS A 162 -2.70 11.29 14.04
C LYS A 162 -1.84 10.50 13.05
N ARG A 163 -0.53 10.78 13.04
CA ARG A 163 0.46 10.04 12.24
C ARG A 163 0.63 8.62 12.77
N LEU A 164 0.53 7.63 11.89
CA LEU A 164 0.89 6.24 12.16
C LEU A 164 2.43 6.13 12.16
N LYS A 165 3.01 6.13 13.37
CA LYS A 165 4.45 6.04 13.62
C LYS A 165 4.84 4.65 14.14
N SER A 166 6.14 4.35 14.13
CA SER A 166 6.72 3.10 14.65
C SER A 166 6.11 1.85 14.01
N TRP A 167 5.98 0.77 14.77
CA TRP A 167 5.45 -0.52 14.32
C TRP A 167 4.05 -0.43 13.72
N LYS A 168 3.21 0.52 14.14
CA LYS A 168 1.87 0.73 13.58
C LYS A 168 1.91 1.26 12.14
N GLY A 169 2.99 1.92 11.77
CA GLY A 169 3.25 2.36 10.41
C GLY A 169 3.79 1.25 9.52
N THR A 170 4.35 0.17 10.07
CA THR A 170 4.94 -0.93 9.28
C THR A 170 4.22 -2.26 9.49
N SER A 171 3.18 -2.26 10.33
CA SER A 171 2.31 -3.40 10.59
C SER A 171 1.31 -3.56 9.47
N GLY A 172 0.96 -4.80 9.14
CA GLY A 172 -0.13 -5.11 8.23
C GLY A 172 -1.51 -4.74 8.79
N PHE A 173 -2.54 -5.13 8.05
CA PHE A 173 -3.94 -4.90 8.40
C PHE A 173 -4.76 -6.17 8.14
N ILE A 174 -5.97 -6.20 8.73
CA ILE A 174 -7.02 -7.14 8.37
C ILE A 174 -8.31 -6.32 8.25
N PRO A 175 -9.07 -6.47 7.17
CA PRO A 175 -10.31 -5.73 6.96
C PRO A 175 -11.54 -6.40 7.59
N GLY A 176 -11.36 -7.25 8.59
CA GLY A 176 -12.44 -7.79 9.40
C GLY A 176 -12.22 -7.55 10.88
N GLN A 177 -13.32 -7.55 11.64
CA GLN A 177 -13.30 -7.36 13.08
C GLN A 177 -13.46 -8.73 13.76
N PRO A 178 -12.58 -9.11 14.69
CA PRO A 178 -12.80 -10.32 15.48
C PRO A 178 -14.05 -10.12 16.34
N CYS A 179 -15.06 -10.99 16.17
CA CYS A 179 -16.24 -11.00 17.03
C CYS A 179 -16.03 -11.93 18.24
N GLN A 180 -16.84 -11.76 19.29
CA GLN A 180 -16.91 -12.72 20.39
C GLN A 180 -17.19 -14.12 19.82
N GLY A 181 -16.38 -15.11 20.22
CA GLY A 181 -16.54 -16.50 19.75
C GLY A 181 -15.69 -16.91 18.54
N ARG A 182 -14.67 -16.14 18.14
CA ARG A 182 -13.74 -16.45 17.03
C ARG A 182 -14.35 -16.36 15.63
N ALA A 183 -15.57 -15.83 15.48
CA ALA A 183 -16.17 -15.61 14.17
C ALA A 183 -15.58 -14.34 13.51
N TYR A 184 -15.13 -14.48 12.27
CA TYR A 184 -14.69 -13.38 11.41
C TYR A 184 -15.89 -12.85 10.64
N ARG A 185 -16.16 -11.55 10.76
CA ARG A 185 -17.14 -10.87 9.90
C ARG A 185 -16.40 -9.89 9.00
N PRO A 186 -16.49 -10.05 7.66
CA PRO A 186 -16.05 -9.03 6.71
C PRO A 186 -16.71 -7.70 7.07
N ILE A 187 -15.95 -6.60 7.03
CA ILE A 187 -16.57 -5.29 7.16
C ILE A 187 -17.31 -4.93 5.88
N ASP A 188 -18.43 -4.24 6.03
CA ASP A 188 -19.08 -3.56 4.92
C ASP A 188 -18.37 -2.21 4.62
N PHE A 189 -18.63 -1.71 3.41
CA PHE A 189 -18.08 -0.44 2.94
C PHE A 189 -18.49 0.74 3.83
N ALA A 190 -19.72 0.78 4.34
CA ALA A 190 -20.22 1.89 5.15
C ALA A 190 -19.45 2.02 6.47
N LEU A 191 -19.17 0.91 7.14
CA LEU A 191 -18.35 0.89 8.35
C LEU A 191 -16.91 1.29 8.05
N ALA A 192 -16.34 0.77 6.96
CA ALA A 192 -14.98 1.11 6.55
C ALA A 192 -14.84 2.61 6.28
N GLU A 193 -15.73 3.18 5.47
CA GLU A 193 -15.76 4.60 5.13
C GLU A 193 -15.93 5.47 6.38
N LYS A 194 -16.90 5.14 7.24
CA LYS A 194 -17.11 5.85 8.51
C LYS A 194 -15.85 5.84 9.37
N LYS A 195 -15.18 4.69 9.52
CA LYS A 195 -13.94 4.60 10.32
C LYS A 195 -12.77 5.31 9.67
N MET A 196 -12.69 5.34 8.33
CA MET A 196 -11.68 6.14 7.63
C MET A 196 -11.77 7.63 7.94
N GLN A 197 -12.96 8.13 8.27
CA GLN A 197 -13.24 9.53 8.60
C GLN A 197 -13.29 9.85 10.10
N THR A 198 -13.50 8.85 10.96
CA THR A 198 -13.76 9.08 12.39
C THR A 198 -12.72 8.47 13.32
N ALA A 199 -11.92 7.51 12.86
CA ALA A 199 -11.00 6.78 13.73
C ALA A 199 -9.93 7.70 14.34
N LYS A 200 -9.83 7.64 15.68
CA LYS A 200 -8.78 8.28 16.49
C LYS A 200 -7.61 7.34 16.73
N SER A 201 -7.84 6.04 16.54
CA SER A 201 -6.85 4.99 16.71
C SER A 201 -6.99 3.93 15.62
N ASP A 202 -5.85 3.43 15.13
CA ASP A 202 -5.77 2.31 14.21
C ASP A 202 -6.31 1.00 14.80
N LYS A 203 -6.38 0.92 16.14
CA LYS A 203 -6.99 -0.21 16.86
C LYS A 203 -8.51 -0.30 16.69
N GLU A 204 -9.17 0.81 16.32
CA GLU A 204 -10.62 0.79 16.12
C GLU A 204 -11.01 -0.05 14.91
N LEU A 205 -10.19 -0.01 13.86
CA LEU A 205 -10.34 -0.87 12.69
C LEU A 205 -9.04 -0.87 11.89
N LEU A 206 -8.41 -2.04 11.72
CA LEU A 206 -7.08 -2.12 11.10
C LEU A 206 -7.07 -1.67 9.65
N ILE A 207 -8.20 -1.79 8.93
CA ILE A 207 -8.31 -1.27 7.56
C ILE A 207 -8.00 0.23 7.49
N THR A 208 -8.14 0.98 8.59
CA THR A 208 -7.76 2.41 8.63
C THR A 208 -6.27 2.66 8.39
N ARG A 209 -5.43 1.62 8.39
CA ARG A 209 -4.02 1.68 7.99
C ARG A 209 -3.80 1.65 6.48
N VAL A 210 -4.83 1.31 5.68
CA VAL A 210 -4.80 1.30 4.22
C VAL A 210 -5.10 2.69 3.68
N GLN A 211 -4.29 3.17 2.75
CA GLN A 211 -4.62 4.35 1.96
C GLN A 211 -5.50 3.89 0.81
N TRP A 212 -6.69 4.46 0.69
CA TRP A 212 -7.66 4.05 -0.33
C TRP A 212 -7.77 5.06 -1.48
N THR A 213 -7.25 6.27 -1.31
CA THR A 213 -7.19 7.34 -2.33
C THR A 213 -5.76 7.79 -2.64
N ALA A 214 -4.78 6.88 -2.59
CA ALA A 214 -3.36 7.19 -2.80
C ALA A 214 -3.10 7.88 -4.15
N HIS A 215 -3.92 7.56 -5.15
CA HIS A 215 -3.81 8.08 -6.50
C HIS A 215 -5.06 8.85 -6.95
N GLY A 216 -5.76 9.50 -6.01
CA GLY A 216 -6.95 10.31 -6.26
C GLY A 216 -8.23 9.51 -6.02
N ASP A 217 -8.64 8.70 -6.99
CA ASP A 217 -9.89 7.93 -6.96
C ASP A 217 -9.75 6.52 -6.37
N GLY A 218 -8.53 6.05 -6.20
CA GLY A 218 -8.24 4.70 -5.77
C GLY A 218 -6.80 4.53 -5.33
N SER A 219 -6.45 3.27 -5.07
CA SER A 219 -5.10 2.84 -4.70
C SER A 219 -4.72 1.60 -5.48
N ASN A 220 -3.44 1.26 -5.48
CA ASN A 220 -2.95 0.05 -6.12
C ASN A 220 -2.98 -1.12 -5.15
N TYR A 221 -3.37 -2.27 -5.68
CA TYR A 221 -3.46 -3.53 -4.94
C TYR A 221 -2.70 -4.60 -5.71
N LEU A 222 -1.76 -5.23 -5.04
CA LEU A 222 -1.11 -6.44 -5.49
C LEU A 222 -1.92 -7.64 -5.01
N TYR A 223 -2.22 -8.56 -5.91
CA TYR A 223 -2.92 -9.81 -5.63
C TYR A 223 -1.93 -10.98 -5.57
N LEU A 224 -2.33 -12.10 -4.98
CA LEU A 224 -1.44 -13.24 -4.76
C LEU A 224 -1.03 -14.01 -6.01
N ASP A 225 -1.78 -13.90 -7.10
CA ASP A 225 -1.35 -14.39 -8.41
C ASP A 225 -0.35 -13.42 -9.09
N GLY A 226 0.08 -12.38 -8.37
CA GLY A 226 1.08 -11.42 -8.79
C GLY A 226 0.55 -10.32 -9.71
N HIS A 227 -0.74 -10.28 -10.06
CA HIS A 227 -1.26 -9.15 -10.82
C HIS A 227 -1.45 -7.92 -9.92
N VAL A 228 -1.35 -6.73 -10.52
CA VAL A 228 -1.59 -5.46 -9.83
C VAL A 228 -2.76 -4.78 -10.49
N ALA A 229 -3.77 -4.43 -9.71
CA ALA A 229 -4.91 -3.67 -10.19
C ALA A 229 -5.13 -2.46 -9.29
N ALA A 230 -5.69 -1.41 -9.88
CA ALA A 230 -6.06 -0.25 -9.12
C ALA A 230 -7.57 -0.23 -8.93
N ARG A 231 -8.00 -0.07 -7.67
CA ARG A 231 -9.39 -0.22 -7.25
C ARG A 231 -9.79 0.91 -6.30
N THR A 232 -11.08 1.13 -6.17
CA THR A 232 -11.64 1.88 -5.05
C THR A 232 -11.79 0.97 -3.83
N LEU A 233 -11.89 1.54 -2.63
CA LEU A 233 -12.15 0.74 -1.42
C LEU A 233 -13.45 -0.07 -1.54
N GLY A 234 -14.50 0.52 -2.11
CA GLY A 234 -15.79 -0.13 -2.31
C GLY A 234 -15.67 -1.41 -3.11
N GLN A 235 -14.98 -1.35 -4.26
CA GLN A 235 -14.76 -2.51 -5.13
C GLN A 235 -14.03 -3.67 -4.43
N THR A 236 -13.18 -3.38 -3.45
CA THR A 236 -12.45 -4.42 -2.71
C THR A 236 -13.27 -5.03 -1.56
N LEU A 237 -14.36 -4.38 -1.14
CA LEU A 237 -15.23 -4.77 -0.02
C LEU A 237 -16.59 -5.29 -0.49
N GLU A 238 -16.81 -5.48 -1.80
CA GLU A 238 -18.04 -6.05 -2.33
C GLU A 238 -18.26 -7.45 -1.74
N ALA A 239 -19.47 -7.73 -1.24
CA ALA A 239 -19.73 -8.97 -0.51
C ALA A 239 -19.59 -10.22 -1.40
N ASP A 240 -19.95 -10.10 -2.68
CA ASP A 240 -19.86 -11.19 -3.66
C ASP A 240 -18.42 -11.39 -4.20
N ASP A 241 -17.55 -10.39 -4.05
CA ASP A 241 -16.14 -10.41 -4.46
C ASP A 241 -15.25 -9.78 -3.38
N TYR A 242 -15.28 -10.35 -2.18
CA TYR A 242 -14.50 -9.83 -1.06
C TYR A 242 -13.01 -10.14 -1.26
N GLN A 243 -12.27 -9.12 -1.69
CA GLN A 243 -10.89 -9.30 -2.20
C GLN A 243 -9.82 -9.36 -1.10
N TRP A 244 -10.19 -9.26 0.16
CA TRP A 244 -9.23 -9.26 1.25
C TRP A 244 -9.13 -10.57 2.00
N GLY A 245 -10.02 -11.52 1.67
CA GLY A 245 -10.05 -12.86 2.24
C GLY A 245 -10.99 -13.04 3.43
N ASP A 246 -11.73 -14.14 3.40
CA ASP A 246 -12.70 -14.52 4.44
C ASP A 246 -12.07 -15.25 5.64
N ARG A 247 -10.79 -15.63 5.54
CA ARG A 247 -10.10 -16.44 6.54
C ARG A 247 -9.21 -15.60 7.45
N PHE A 248 -9.48 -15.70 8.75
CA PHE A 248 -8.59 -15.31 9.84
C PHE A 248 -7.97 -16.58 10.43
N TYR A 249 -6.64 -16.67 10.48
CA TYR A 249 -5.87 -17.86 10.88
C TYR A 249 -6.29 -18.52 12.21
N PRO A 250 -5.97 -19.82 12.40
CA PRO A 250 -6.40 -20.59 13.57
C PRO A 250 -5.91 -19.95 14.87
N VAL A 251 -6.89 -19.70 15.74
CA VAL A 251 -6.76 -19.00 17.00
C VAL A 251 -5.95 -19.84 17.99
N ASN A 252 -4.70 -19.44 18.21
CA ASN A 252 -4.10 -19.59 19.53
C ASN A 252 -3.55 -18.25 20.03
N MET A 253 -4.40 -17.22 19.96
CA MET A 253 -4.19 -15.96 20.65
C MET A 253 -4.29 -16.18 22.17
N LYS A 254 -3.17 -16.15 22.89
CA LYS A 254 -3.18 -16.13 24.37
C LYS A 254 -3.84 -14.87 24.98
N HIS A 255 -4.15 -13.82 24.20
CA HIS A 255 -4.43 -12.49 24.77
C HIS A 255 -5.50 -11.61 24.07
N ALA A 256 -6.35 -12.12 23.17
CA ALA A 256 -7.40 -11.28 22.59
C ALA A 256 -8.64 -11.19 23.50
N ARG A 257 -8.60 -10.28 24.47
CA ARG A 257 -9.82 -9.82 25.18
C ARG A 257 -10.52 -8.77 24.32
N CYS A 258 -11.79 -9.04 24.02
CA CYS A 258 -12.74 -8.05 23.52
C CYS A 258 -13.07 -7.08 24.66
N GLU A 259 -12.91 -5.77 24.44
CA GLU A 259 -13.63 -4.74 25.19
C GLU A 259 -14.78 -4.24 24.33
#